data_AF-A0A833E9Z6-F1
#
_entry.id   AF-A0A833E9Z6-F1
#
_cell.length_a   1.000
_cell.length_b   1.000
_cell.length_c   1.000
_cell.angle_alpha   90.00
_cell.angle_beta   90.00
_cell.angle_gamma   90.00
#
_symmetry.space_group_name_H-M   'P 1'
#
loop_
_entity.id
_entity.type
_entity.pdbx_description
1 polymer ?
#
loop_
_entity_poly.entity_id
_entity_poly.type
_entity_poly.pdbx_seq_one_letter_code
_entity_poly.pdbx_strand_id
1 'polypeptide(L)' 'MPVEFSKFAEVCGCKGFRVEEPNDLRDLLSKALSTKGPVVVDVVTSADQLPLF' A
#
# COMPACT_ATOMS: atom_id res chain seq x y z
N MET A 1 -10.65 6.62 -12.67
CA MET A 1 -11.07 5.89 -11.46
C MET A 1 -9.82 5.51 -10.70
N PRO A 2 -9.67 5.83 -9.41
CA PRO A 2 -8.54 5.32 -8.63
C PRO A 2 -8.67 3.80 -8.54
N VAL A 3 -7.60 3.10 -8.93
CA VAL A 3 -7.50 1.64 -8.78
C VAL A 3 -7.07 1.36 -7.34
N GLU A 4 -7.81 0.52 -6.63
CA GLU A 4 -7.44 0.06 -5.28
C GLU A 4 -6.77 -1.31 -5.36
N PHE A 5 -5.43 -1.33 -5.42
CA PHE A 5 -4.65 -2.56 -5.52
C PHE A 5 -4.76 -3.42 -4.26
N SER A 6 -4.95 -2.77 -3.11
CA SER A 6 -5.20 -3.45 -1.83
C SER A 6 -6.43 -4.36 -1.88
N LYS A 7 -7.58 -3.88 -2.37
CA LYS A 7 -8.80 -4.70 -2.54
C LYS A 7 -8.60 -5.83 -3.55
N PHE A 8 -7.90 -5.55 -4.64
CA PHE A 8 -7.60 -6.58 -5.62
C PHE A 8 -6.75 -7.71 -5.02
N ALA A 9 -5.75 -7.36 -4.20
CA ALA A 9 -4.92 -8.33 -3.49
C ALA A 9 -5.73 -9.24 -2.55
N GLU A 10 -6.74 -8.68 -1.87
CA GLU A 10 -7.65 -9.47 -1.02
C GLU A 10 -8.45 -10.50 -1.81
N VAL A 11 -8.94 -10.15 -3.02
CA VAL A 11 -9.62 -11.09 -3.92
C VAL A 11 -8.68 -12.21 -4.39
N CYS A 12 -7.38 -11.91 -4.55
CA CYS A 12 -6.35 -12.90 -4.86
C CYS A 12 -5.90 -13.76 -3.67
N GLY A 13 -6.44 -13.53 -2.47
CA GLY A 13 -6.08 -14.28 -1.25
C GLY A 13 -4.84 -13.74 -0.52
N CYS A 14 -4.35 -12.56 -0.88
CA CYS A 14 -3.29 -11.84 -0.16
C CYS A 14 -3.89 -10.89 0.88
N LYS A 15 -3.06 -10.40 1.82
CA LYS A 15 -3.47 -9.26 2.65
C LYS A 15 -3.24 -7.95 1.89
N GLY A 16 -4.27 -7.11 1.80
CA GLY A 16 -4.16 -5.76 1.25
C GLY A 16 -4.03 -4.70 2.33
N PHE A 17 -3.16 -3.72 2.11
CA PHE A 17 -3.07 -2.51 2.89
C PHE A 17 -3.01 -1.31 1.96
N ARG A 18 -3.66 -0.20 2.34
CA ARG A 18 -3.63 1.05 1.57
C ARG A 18 -3.19 2.21 2.45
N VAL A 19 -2.27 3.02 1.96
CA VAL A 19 -1.73 4.22 2.61
C VAL A 19 -2.10 5.43 1.75
N GLU A 20 -2.86 6.35 2.33
CA GLU A 20 -3.17 7.65 1.71
C GLU A 20 -2.39 8.79 2.35
N GLU A 21 -2.13 8.69 3.66
CA GLU A 21 -1.41 9.70 4.42
C GLU A 21 0.06 9.28 4.63
N PRO A 22 1.03 10.16 4.32
CA PRO A 22 2.46 9.84 4.49
C PRO A 22 2.84 9.43 5.92
N ASN A 23 2.18 9.99 6.93
CA ASN A 23 2.46 9.73 8.34
C ASN A 23 2.08 8.28 8.75
N ASP A 24 1.14 7.65 8.05
CA ASP A 24 0.70 6.30 8.36
C ASP A 24 1.65 5.23 7.80
N LEU A 25 2.48 5.60 6.82
CA LEU A 25 3.30 4.66 6.05
C LEU A 25 4.17 3.77 6.93
N ARG A 26 4.84 4.33 7.94
CA ARG A 26 5.76 3.58 8.80
C ARG A 26 5.04 2.53 9.65
N ASP A 27 3.93 2.89 10.24
CA ASP A 27 3.14 1.98 11.07
C ASP A 27 2.49 0.89 10.22
N LEU A 28 2.02 1.25 9.03
CA LEU A 28 1.41 0.31 8.10
C LEU A 28 2.42 -0.67 7.51
N LEU A 29 3.62 -0.21 7.17
CA LEU A 29 4.72 -1.09 6.74
C LEU A 29 5.12 -2.06 7.86
N SER A 30 5.16 -1.60 9.11
CA SER A 30 5.49 -2.46 10.25
C SER A 30 4.44 -3.58 10.44
N LYS A 31 3.16 -3.26 10.26
CA LYS A 31 2.06 -4.24 10.27
C LYS A 31 2.14 -5.19 9.07
N ALA A 32 2.45 -4.68 7.87
CA ALA A 32 2.58 -5.47 6.66
C ALA A 32 3.69 -6.51 6.79
N LEU A 33 4.87 -6.09 7.25
CA LEU A 33 6.02 -6.99 7.47
C LEU A 33 5.78 -8.04 8.56
N SER A 34 4.93 -7.72 9.55
CA SER A 34 4.57 -8.65 10.63
C SER A 34 3.43 -9.61 10.24
N THR A 35 2.77 -9.37 9.10
CA THR A 35 1.67 -10.21 8.62
C THR A 35 2.22 -11.48 7.98
N LYS A 36 1.67 -12.64 8.36
CA LYS A 36 2.06 -13.91 7.75
C LYS A 36 1.46 -14.03 6.35
N GLY A 37 2.28 -14.45 5.40
CA GLY A 37 1.86 -14.69 4.02
C GLY A 37 2.07 -13.48 3.10
N PRO A 38 1.56 -13.55 1.86
CA PRO A 38 1.76 -12.49 0.87
C PRO A 38 0.93 -11.24 1.21
N VAL A 39 1.58 -10.08 1.08
CA VAL A 39 0.99 -8.78 1.41
C VAL A 39 1.23 -7.80 0.25
N VAL A 40 0.20 -7.03 -0.10
CA VAL A 40 0.30 -5.89 -1.02
C VAL A 40 0.10 -4.61 -0.23
N VAL A 41 1.04 -3.68 -0.34
CA VAL A 41 0.94 -2.33 0.22
C VAL A 41 0.75 -1.35 -0.94
N ASP A 42 -0.45 -0.79 -1.03
CA ASP A 42 -0.90 0.18 -2.02
C ASP A 42 -0.66 1.59 -1.47
N VAL A 43 0.34 2.29 -2.00
CA VAL A 43 0.73 3.63 -1.52
C VAL A 43 0.31 4.67 -2.55
N VAL A 44 -0.61 5.54 -2.16
CA VAL A 44 -1.00 6.67 -3.01
C VAL A 44 0.13 7.69 -3.01
N THR A 45 0.57 8.07 -4.21
CA THR A 45 1.59 9.10 -4.42
C THR A 45 1.07 10.16 -5.38
N SER A 46 1.64 11.36 -5.32
CA SER A 46 1.30 12.42 -6.26
C SER A 46 1.94 12.14 -7.61
N ALA A 47 1.13 12.08 -8.67
CA ALA A 47 1.57 11.72 -10.03
C ALA A 47 2.43 12.82 -10.71
N ASP A 48 2.40 14.04 -10.18
CA ASP A 48 3.06 15.24 -10.70
C ASP A 48 4.44 15.51 -10.07
N GLN A 49 4.79 14.78 -9.01
CA GLN A 49 6.11 14.88 -8.39
C GLN A 49 7.14 14.17 -9.28
N LEU A 50 7.97 14.96 -9.97
CA LEU A 50 9.16 14.44 -10.64
C LEU A 50 10.11 13.86 -9.58
N PRO A 51 10.73 12.68 -9.82
CA PRO A 51 11.78 12.20 -8.94
C PRO A 51 12.88 13.26 -8.91
N LEU A 52 13.09 13.84 -7.73
CA LEU A 52 14.25 14.67 -7.47
C LEU A 52 15.42 13.69 -7.37
N PHE A 53 16.20 13.60 -8.44
CA PHE A 53 17.45 12.83 -8.47
C PHE A 53 18.33 13.17 -7.28
#